data_AF-A0A353N1T3-F1
#
_entry.id   AF-A0A353N1T3-F1
#
_cell.length_a   1.000
_cell.length_b   1.000
_cell.length_c   1.000
_cell.angle_alpha   90.00
_cell.angle_beta   90.00
_cell.angle_gamma   90.00
#
_symmetry.space_group_name_H-M   'P 1'
#
loop_
_entity.id
_entity.type
_entity.pdbx_description
1 polymer ?
#
loop_
_entity_poly.entity_id
_entity_poly.type
_entity_poly.pdbx_seq_one_letter_code
_entity_poly.pdbx_strand_id
1 'polypeptide(L)' 'TKTGKIVGSWGLMPDDQIIVMTNRGRVIRLDVDEISILGRTATGYRVIKVAEGDEVADISIIRTSEEEGE' A
#
# COMPACT_ATOMS: atom_id res chain seq x y z
N THR A 1 -7.71 -18.83 7.21
CA THR A 1 -6.37 -18.24 7.45
C THR A 1 -6.55 -16.84 8.01
N LYS A 2 -5.67 -16.39 8.92
CA LYS A 2 -5.78 -15.07 9.58
C LYS A 2 -5.57 -13.90 8.61
N THR A 3 -4.95 -14.17 7.47
CA THR A 3 -4.68 -13.24 6.37
C THR A 3 -5.62 -13.52 5.19
N GLY A 4 -6.06 -12.46 4.52
CA GLY A 4 -6.85 -12.53 3.29
C GLY A 4 -6.02 -12.95 2.08
N LYS A 5 -6.58 -12.77 0.88
CA LYS A 5 -5.88 -13.01 -0.39
C LYS A 5 -4.75 -11.98 -0.57
N ILE A 6 -3.68 -12.40 -1.24
CA ILE A 6 -2.62 -11.49 -1.68
C ILE A 6 -3.11 -10.75 -2.93
N VAL A 7 -3.07 -9.43 -2.89
CA VAL A 7 -3.44 -8.56 -4.02
C VAL A 7 -2.26 -8.43 -5.00
N GLY A 8 -1.05 -8.28 -4.48
CA GLY A 8 0.16 -8.17 -5.29
C GLY A 8 1.41 -8.02 -4.44
N SER A 9 2.54 -7.80 -5.11
CA SER A 9 3.84 -7.52 -4.52
C SER A 9 4.56 -6.49 -5.38
N TRP A 10 5.18 -5.51 -4.74
CA TRP A 10 5.82 -4.38 -5.41
C TRP A 10 7.18 -4.11 -4.78
N GLY A 11 8.15 -3.72 -5.60
CA GLY A 11 9.40 -3.13 -5.12
C GLY A 11 9.18 -1.64 -4.86
N LEU A 12 9.57 -1.18 -3.67
CA LEU A 12 9.39 0.19 -3.20
C LEU A 12 10.74 0.78 -2.80
N MET A 13 10.90 2.08 -3.02
CA MET A 13 11.94 2.91 -2.42
C MET A 13 11.38 3.66 -1.20
N PRO A 14 12.22 4.10 -0.25
CA PRO A 14 11.75 4.79 0.96
C PRO A 14 10.98 6.10 0.70
N ASP A 15 11.25 6.76 -0.42
CA ASP A 15 10.65 8.01 -0.89
C ASP A 15 9.46 7.82 -1.83
N ASP A 16 9.11 6.57 -2.12
CA ASP A 16 7.88 6.27 -2.85
C ASP A 16 6.66 6.56 -1.99
N GLN A 17 5.53 6.75 -2.66
CA GLN A 17 4.22 6.76 -2.04
C GLN A 17 3.38 5.64 -2.65
N ILE A 18 2.37 5.18 -1.91
CA ILE A 18 1.41 4.21 -2.41
C ILE A 18 0.00 4.79 -2.41
N ILE A 19 -0.77 4.41 -3.41
CA ILE A 19 -2.21 4.56 -3.43
C ILE A 19 -2.84 3.18 -3.26
N VAL A 20 -3.67 3.03 -2.24
CA VAL A 20 -4.51 1.85 -2.02
C VAL A 20 -5.93 2.16 -2.45
N MET A 21 -6.49 1.32 -3.33
CA MET A 21 -7.86 1.42 -3.79
C MET A 21 -8.69 0.25 -3.28
N THR A 22 -9.86 0.52 -2.71
CA THR A 22 -10.84 -0.51 -2.33
C THR A 22 -11.88 -0.74 -3.42
N ASN A 23 -12.51 -1.90 -3.41
CA ASN A 23 -13.58 -2.26 -4.35
C ASN A 23 -14.85 -1.40 -4.18
N ARG A 24 -15.01 -0.68 -3.07
CA ARG A 24 -16.05 0.35 -2.89
C ARG A 24 -15.61 1.78 -3.21
N GLY A 25 -14.50 1.95 -3.93
CA GLY A 25 -14.06 3.25 -4.45
C GLY A 25 -13.40 4.16 -3.42
N ARG A 26 -12.97 3.64 -2.27
CA ARG A 26 -12.13 4.41 -1.34
C ARG A 26 -10.70 4.42 -1.85
N VAL A 27 -10.09 5.60 -1.84
CA VAL A 27 -8.71 5.82 -2.27
C VAL A 27 -7.93 6.41 -1.10
N ILE A 28 -6.80 5.80 -0.76
CA ILE A 28 -5.97 6.20 0.38
C ILE A 28 -4.54 6.33 -0.12
N ARG A 29 -3.90 7.48 0.12
CA ARG A 29 -2.51 7.77 -0.23
C ARG A 29 -1.67 7.83 1.03
N LEU A 30 -0.51 7.18 1.01
CA LEU A 30 0.38 7.04 2.17
C LEU A 30 1.83 7.09 1.70
N ASP A 31 2.68 7.63 2.55
CA ASP A 31 4.13 7.62 2.35
C ASP A 31 4.68 6.26 2.78
N VAL A 32 5.64 5.70 2.02
CA VAL A 32 6.19 4.37 2.31
C VAL A 32 6.98 4.35 3.62
N ASP A 33 7.57 5.48 4.00
CA ASP A 33 8.33 5.64 5.25
C ASP A 33 7.48 5.49 6.52
N GLU A 34 6.17 5.71 6.44
CA GLU A 34 5.21 5.46 7.54
C GLU A 34 4.93 3.96 7.75
N ILE A 35 5.29 3.09 6.79
CA ILE A 35 5.02 1.66 6.84
C ILE A 35 6.18 0.94 7.55
N SER A 36 5.85 0.22 8.63
CA SER A 36 6.84 -0.56 9.37
C SER A 36 7.48 -1.67 8.52
N ILE A 37 8.81 -1.66 8.45
CA ILE A 37 9.59 -2.74 7.81
C ILE A 37 9.54 -3.99 8.71
N LEU A 38 9.09 -5.11 8.14
CA LEU A 38 9.00 -6.38 8.82
C LEU A 38 9.86 -7.45 8.14
N GLY A 39 10.34 -8.41 8.91
CA GLY A 39 11.07 -9.57 8.39
C GLY A 39 10.17 -10.55 7.64
N ARG A 40 10.78 -11.40 6.81
CA ARG A 40 10.09 -12.35 5.90
C ARG A 40 9.12 -13.33 6.58
N THR A 41 9.35 -13.67 7.85
CA THR A 41 8.50 -14.62 8.60
C THR A 41 7.32 -13.95 9.30
N ALA A 42 7.22 -12.61 9.26
CA ALA A 42 6.13 -11.88 9.88
C ALA A 42 4.80 -12.10 9.13
N THR A 43 3.69 -11.96 9.85
CA THR A 43 2.34 -12.04 9.26
C THR A 43 1.94 -10.77 8.50
N GLY A 44 2.68 -9.67 8.67
CA GLY A 44 2.39 -8.36 8.09
C GLY A 44 1.83 -7.36 9.12
N TYR A 45 1.88 -6.08 8.75
CA TYR A 45 1.31 -4.96 9.51
C TYR A 45 0.03 -4.47 8.83
N ARG A 46 -0.95 -3.99 9.60
CA ARG A 46 -2.16 -3.39 9.02
C ARG A 46 -1.90 -1.92 8.69
N VAL A 47 -1.70 -1.62 7.42
CA VAL A 47 -1.51 -0.25 6.92
C VAL A 47 -2.80 0.57 6.96
N ILE A 48 -3.92 -0.01 6.51
CA ILE A 48 -5.23 0.66 6.52
C ILE A 48 -6.32 -0.21 7.16
N LYS A 49 -7.32 0.45 7.74
CA LYS A 49 -8.58 -0.22 8.14
C LYS A 49 -9.59 -0.08 7.01
N VAL A 50 -10.01 -1.21 6.45
CA VAL A 50 -11.13 -1.27 5.49
C VAL A 50 -12.46 -1.37 6.23
N ALA A 51 -13.53 -0.89 5.60
CA ALA A 51 -14.88 -1.01 6.14
C ALA A 51 -15.37 -2.47 6.10
N GLU A 52 -16.44 -2.76 6.81
CA GLU A 52 -17.04 -4.09 6.78
C GLU A 52 -17.57 -4.44 5.38
N GLY A 53 -17.17 -5.60 4.87
CA GLY A 53 -17.51 -6.06 3.51
C GLY A 53 -16.79 -5.31 2.39
N ASP A 54 -15.75 -4.54 2.70
CA ASP A 54 -14.86 -3.87 1.75
C ASP A 54 -13.50 -4.60 1.73
N GLU A 55 -12.81 -4.57 0.61
CA GLU A 55 -11.52 -5.24 0.43
C GLU A 55 -10.57 -4.37 -0.42
N VAL A 56 -9.27 -4.59 -0.28
CA VAL A 56 -8.30 -3.91 -1.15
C VAL A 56 -8.42 -4.52 -2.55
N ALA A 57 -8.71 -3.68 -3.53
CA ALA A 57 -8.82 -4.08 -4.93
C ALA A 57 -7.45 -4.01 -5.62
N ASP A 58 -6.70 -2.93 -5.38
CA ASP A 58 -5.39 -2.72 -6.02
C ASP A 58 -4.51 -1.77 -5.21
N ILE A 59 -3.20 -1.80 -5.49
CA ILE A 59 -2.21 -0.85 -4.99
C ILE A 59 -1.37 -0.34 -6.16
N SER A 60 -1.25 0.99 -6.25
CA SER A 60 -0.38 1.67 -7.21
C SER A 60 0.77 2.38 -6.50
N ILE A 61 1.96 2.35 -7.11
CA ILE A 61 3.14 3.05 -6.61
C ILE A 61 3.26 4.39 -7.32
N ILE A 62 3.47 5.45 -6.56
CA ILE A 62 3.87 6.76 -7.05
C ILE A 62 5.33 6.90 -6.72
N ARG A 63 6.16 6.97 -7.77
CA ARG A 63 7.58 7.22 -7.59
C ARG A 63 7.83 8.72 -7.51
N THR A 64 8.64 9.11 -6.56
CA THR A 64 9.17 10.47 -6.52
C THR A 64 10.28 10.55 -7.56
N SER A 65 9.94 10.91 -8.80
CA SER A 65 10.93 11.37 -9.78
C SER A 65 11.10 12.87 -9.62
N GLU A 66 12.33 13.34 -9.42
CA GLU A 66 12.66 14.74 -9.68
C GLU A 66 12.51 15.01 -11.19
N GLU A 67 11.33 15.45 -11.62
CA GLU A 67 11.05 16.10 -12.91
C GLU A 67 9.68 16.80 -12.72
N GLU A 68 9.52 18.12 -12.86
CA GLU A 68 10.16 19.09 -13.74
C GLU A 68 10.42 20.43 -13.04
N GLY A 69 11.64 20.95 -13.17
CA GLY A 69 11.82 22.38 -13.28
C GLY A 69 11.49 22.78 -14.73
N GLU A 70 10.36 23.46 -14.92
CA GLU A 70 10.21 24.45 -15.99
C GLU A 70 10.79 25.80 -15.54
#